data_AF-A0A813EQ30-F1
#
_entry.id   AF-A0A813EQ30-F1
#
_cell.length_a   1.000
_cell.length_b   1.000
_cell.length_c   1.000
_cell.angle_alpha   90.00
_cell.angle_beta   90.00
_cell.angle_gamma   90.00
#
_symmetry.space_group_name_H-M   'P 1'
#
loop_
_entity.id
_entity.type
_entity.pdbx_description
1 polymer ?
#
loop_
_entity_poly.entity_id
_entity_poly.type
_entity_poly.pdbx_seq_one_letter_code
_entity_poly.pdbx_strand_id
1 'polypeptide(L)'
;HKNIVDLLEATAPEGSNVGAVGINWLFFGTSGRDFYQPLPVTKRFQHREEDVNQHTKSIVRIKVGGPCVDQHQFILKDGAVKVDTAGKHFSGPFNINGPSDVAVLHHYYWKSQAEWAQKFATPRNDNGVLRQKRFPFYPTESSAGQVLDTSAWEFLKKAVPKYNIYDDHVFATW
;
A
#
# COMPACT_ATOMS: atom_id res chain seq x y z
N HIS A 1 -7.71 12.12 11.25
CA HIS A 1 -8.21 11.06 12.15
C HIS A 1 -7.11 10.67 13.12
N LYS A 2 -7.41 10.37 14.40
CA LYS A 2 -6.36 9.97 15.36
C LYS A 2 -5.94 8.52 15.16
N ASN A 3 -6.85 7.67 14.68
CA ASN A 3 -6.63 6.26 14.43
C ASN A 3 -7.63 5.74 13.35
N ILE A 4 -7.58 4.43 13.06
CA ILE A 4 -8.42 3.78 12.05
C ILE A 4 -9.91 3.75 12.44
N VAL A 5 -10.25 3.66 13.73
CA VAL A 5 -11.63 3.68 14.20
C VAL A 5 -12.27 5.03 13.89
N ASP A 6 -11.59 6.13 14.25
CA ASP A 6 -12.06 7.49 13.92
C ASP A 6 -12.29 7.67 12.41
N LEU A 7 -11.41 7.12 11.57
CA LEU A 7 -11.55 7.17 10.11
C LEU A 7 -12.82 6.44 9.64
N LEU A 8 -13.05 5.23 10.17
CA LEU A 8 -14.20 4.42 9.80
C LEU A 8 -15.50 5.02 10.34
N GLU A 9 -15.51 5.60 11.53
CA GLU A 9 -16.69 6.31 12.06
C GLU A 9 -17.04 7.54 11.20
N ALA A 10 -16.05 8.28 10.71
CA ALA A 10 -16.29 9.43 9.84
C ALA A 10 -16.74 9.03 8.42
N THR A 11 -16.17 7.95 7.86
CA THR A 11 -16.39 7.54 6.45
C THR A 11 -17.54 6.54 6.29
N ALA A 12 -17.73 5.69 7.29
CA ALA A 12 -18.70 4.59 7.31
C ALA A 12 -19.36 4.47 8.70
N PRO A 13 -20.09 5.50 9.18
CA PRO A 13 -20.71 5.49 10.49
C PRO A 13 -21.70 4.31 10.65
N GLU A 14 -21.89 3.83 11.89
CA GLU A 14 -22.90 2.81 12.19
C GLU A 14 -24.29 3.29 11.73
N GLY A 15 -25.07 2.41 11.09
CA GLY A 15 -26.38 2.75 10.53
C GLY A 15 -26.36 3.37 9.12
N SER A 16 -25.20 3.75 8.59
CA SER A 16 -25.07 4.10 7.17
C SER A 16 -25.19 2.86 6.27
N ASN A 17 -25.46 3.07 4.99
CA ASN A 17 -25.40 2.02 3.97
C ASN A 17 -23.96 1.73 3.50
N VAL A 18 -22.92 2.30 4.12
CA VAL A 18 -21.53 2.05 3.72
C VAL A 18 -21.06 0.69 4.25
N GLY A 19 -20.88 -0.25 3.31
CA GLY A 19 -20.43 -1.61 3.58
C GLY A 19 -18.92 -1.80 3.43
N ALA A 20 -18.25 -0.93 2.68
CA ALA A 20 -16.79 -0.98 2.55
C ALA A 20 -16.19 0.40 2.29
N VAL A 21 -14.96 0.60 2.76
CA VAL A 21 -14.11 1.75 2.43
C VAL A 21 -12.94 1.27 1.60
N GLY A 22 -12.79 1.79 0.39
CA GLY A 22 -11.67 1.51 -0.50
C GLY A 22 -10.54 2.51 -0.33
N ILE A 23 -9.31 2.00 -0.18
CA ILE A 23 -8.10 2.79 0.01
C ILE A 23 -7.15 2.55 -1.17
N ASN A 24 -6.79 3.64 -1.87
CA ASN A 24 -5.84 3.65 -2.98
C ASN A 24 -4.39 3.42 -2.53
N TRP A 25 -3.49 3.16 -3.48
CA TRP A 25 -2.09 2.88 -3.17
C TRP A 25 -1.16 4.00 -3.66
N LEU A 26 -0.10 4.26 -2.92
CA LEU A 26 1.09 4.94 -3.42
C LEU A 26 2.16 3.89 -3.69
N PHE A 27 2.60 3.78 -4.93
CA PHE A 27 3.66 2.86 -5.28
C PHE A 27 5.01 3.47 -4.94
N PHE A 28 5.80 2.76 -4.12
CA PHE A 28 7.16 3.13 -3.83
C PHE A 28 8.11 2.44 -4.81
N GLY A 29 8.95 3.26 -5.43
CA GLY A 29 9.99 2.83 -6.35
C GLY A 29 11.16 2.17 -5.63
N THR A 30 12.24 1.95 -6.39
CA THR A 30 13.46 1.32 -5.88
C THR A 30 14.28 2.27 -5.00
N SER A 31 14.01 3.58 -5.04
CA SER A 31 14.85 4.63 -4.45
C SER A 31 16.35 4.51 -4.82
N GLY A 32 16.64 3.96 -6.02
CA GLY A 32 18.01 3.73 -6.50
C GLY A 32 18.78 2.67 -5.70
N ARG A 33 18.10 1.73 -5.04
CA ARG A 33 18.74 0.68 -4.23
C ARG A 33 18.88 -0.61 -5.01
N ASP A 34 20.10 -1.04 -5.29
CA ASP A 34 20.33 -2.32 -5.98
C ASP A 34 20.45 -3.50 -5.01
N PHE A 35 21.03 -3.26 -3.84
CA PHE A 35 21.33 -4.29 -2.85
C PHE A 35 20.37 -4.29 -1.67
N TYR A 36 20.18 -5.47 -1.08
CA TYR A 36 19.48 -5.58 0.19
C TYR A 36 20.26 -4.85 1.28
N GLN A 37 19.55 -4.13 2.13
CA GLN A 37 20.09 -3.58 3.37
C GLN A 37 19.18 -4.01 4.51
N PRO A 38 19.71 -4.41 5.68
CA PRO A 38 18.94 -4.83 6.84
C PRO A 38 18.32 -3.64 7.60
N LEU A 39 17.73 -2.70 6.85
CA LEU A 39 17.04 -1.52 7.37
C LEU A 39 15.52 -1.65 7.13
N PRO A 40 14.69 -0.97 7.94
CA PRO A 40 13.25 -0.92 7.71
C PRO A 40 12.89 -0.52 6.28
N VAL A 41 11.92 -1.21 5.67
CA VAL A 41 11.48 -0.95 4.28
C VAL A 41 11.06 0.51 4.10
N THR A 42 10.35 1.07 5.09
CA THR A 42 9.91 2.48 5.10
C THR A 42 11.06 3.48 5.14
N LYS A 43 12.26 3.08 5.61
CA LYS A 43 13.48 3.89 5.56
C LYS A 43 14.24 3.72 4.24
N ARG A 44 14.30 2.50 3.71
CA ARG A 44 15.07 2.19 2.50
C ARG A 44 14.48 2.79 1.23
N PHE A 45 13.16 2.79 1.15
CA PHE A 45 12.41 3.19 -0.03
C PHE A 45 11.53 4.38 0.32
N GLN A 46 12.01 5.58 0.04
CA GLN A 46 11.31 6.84 0.37
C GLN A 46 10.87 7.61 -0.87
N HIS A 47 11.13 7.09 -2.06
CA HIS A 47 10.70 7.72 -3.32
C HIS A 47 9.53 6.93 -3.90
N ARG A 48 8.40 7.63 -4.09
CA ARG A 48 7.19 7.07 -4.68
C ARG A 48 6.94 7.59 -6.08
N GLU A 49 6.09 6.87 -6.81
CA GLU A 49 5.49 7.35 -8.04
C GLU A 49 4.72 8.65 -7.79
N GLU A 50 4.71 9.56 -8.75
CA GLU A 50 4.02 10.85 -8.66
C GLU A 50 2.50 10.66 -8.44
N ASP A 51 1.91 9.80 -9.26
CA ASP A 51 0.48 9.54 -9.28
C ASP A 51 0.04 8.51 -8.23
N VAL A 52 -1.19 8.69 -7.74
CA VAL A 52 -1.89 7.69 -6.93
C VAL A 52 -2.33 6.54 -7.82
N ASN A 53 -1.99 5.31 -7.41
CA ASN A 53 -2.41 4.14 -8.15
C ASN A 53 -3.92 3.89 -7.95
N GLN A 54 -4.60 3.61 -9.05
CA GLN A 54 -6.05 3.40 -9.04
C GLN A 54 -6.47 2.11 -8.34
N HIS A 55 -5.58 1.12 -8.16
CA HIS A 55 -5.91 -0.07 -7.39
C HIS A 55 -6.22 0.27 -5.95
N THR A 56 -7.24 -0.40 -5.41
CA THR A 56 -7.66 -0.25 -4.02
C THR A 56 -7.54 -1.54 -3.24
N LYS A 57 -7.44 -1.44 -1.90
CA LYS A 57 -7.88 -2.49 -0.99
C LYS A 57 -9.10 -2.02 -0.22
N SER A 58 -9.94 -2.95 0.21
CA SER A 58 -11.18 -2.65 0.90
C SER A 58 -11.09 -3.00 2.38
N ILE A 59 -11.50 -2.09 3.25
CA ILE A 59 -11.87 -2.36 4.65
C ILE A 59 -13.36 -2.60 4.65
N VAL A 60 -13.81 -3.80 5.06
CA VAL A 60 -15.18 -4.25 4.87
C VAL A 60 -15.90 -4.41 6.21
N ARG A 61 -17.14 -3.89 6.28
CA ARG A 61 -18.06 -4.11 7.39
C ARG A 61 -18.59 -5.55 7.31
N ILE A 62 -18.10 -6.41 8.20
CA ILE A 62 -18.39 -7.86 8.18
C ILE A 62 -19.90 -8.17 8.15
N LYS A 63 -20.74 -7.40 8.87
CA LYS A 63 -22.20 -7.60 8.92
C LYS A 63 -22.86 -7.63 7.54
N VAL A 64 -22.39 -6.81 6.61
CA VAL A 64 -22.92 -6.69 5.23
C VAL A 64 -21.93 -7.19 4.17
N GLY A 65 -20.79 -7.73 4.61
CA GLY A 65 -19.79 -8.35 3.76
C GLY A 65 -20.25 -9.72 3.29
N GLY A 66 -20.15 -9.96 1.98
CA GLY A 66 -20.38 -11.24 1.34
C GLY A 66 -19.09 -11.91 0.89
N PRO A 67 -19.17 -12.85 -0.07
CA PRO A 67 -18.00 -13.52 -0.62
C PRO A 67 -16.95 -12.53 -1.16
N CYS A 68 -15.68 -12.87 -0.94
CA CYS A 68 -14.55 -12.23 -1.58
C CYS A 68 -14.55 -12.61 -3.07
N VAL A 69 -14.66 -11.63 -3.97
CA VAL A 69 -14.57 -11.88 -5.44
C VAL A 69 -13.11 -12.01 -5.84
N ASP A 70 -12.28 -11.08 -5.34
CA ASP A 70 -10.83 -11.07 -5.48
C ASP A 70 -10.22 -10.28 -4.31
N GLN A 71 -8.88 -10.25 -4.22
CA GLN A 71 -8.18 -9.59 -3.11
C GLN A 71 -8.40 -8.06 -2.98
N HIS A 72 -9.25 -7.44 -3.80
CA HIS A 72 -9.56 -6.02 -3.80
C HIS A 72 -11.04 -5.73 -3.54
N GLN A 73 -11.95 -6.69 -3.74
CA GLN A 73 -13.40 -6.44 -3.63
C GLN A 73 -14.20 -7.62 -3.04
N PHE A 74 -15.27 -7.26 -2.35
CA PHE A 74 -16.23 -8.17 -1.75
C PHE A 74 -17.61 -7.86 -2.30
N ILE A 75 -18.44 -8.89 -2.46
CA ILE A 75 -19.87 -8.70 -2.74
C ILE A 75 -20.50 -8.09 -1.48
N LEU A 76 -21.15 -6.94 -1.60
CA LEU A 76 -21.86 -6.30 -0.49
C LEU A 76 -23.34 -6.67 -0.53
N LYS A 77 -23.93 -6.91 0.65
CA LYS A 77 -25.35 -7.29 0.82
C LYS A 77 -26.20 -6.08 1.19
N ASP A 78 -27.52 -6.26 1.18
CA ASP A 78 -28.50 -5.31 1.74
C ASP A 78 -28.43 -3.89 1.16
N GLY A 79 -28.05 -3.78 -0.13
CA GLY A 79 -27.88 -2.49 -0.79
C GLY A 79 -26.67 -1.68 -0.29
N ALA A 80 -25.78 -2.31 0.49
CA ALA A 80 -24.61 -1.64 1.01
C ALA A 80 -23.60 -1.30 -0.10
N VAL A 81 -22.90 -0.19 0.08
CA VAL A 81 -22.05 0.43 -0.94
C VAL A 81 -20.58 0.48 -0.54
N LYS A 82 -19.70 0.55 -1.53
CA LYS A 82 -18.26 0.78 -1.35
C LYS A 82 -17.93 2.23 -1.69
N VAL A 83 -17.32 2.95 -0.76
CA VAL A 83 -16.92 4.36 -0.95
C VAL A 83 -15.42 4.52 -0.80
N ASP A 84 -14.87 5.61 -1.32
CA ASP A 84 -13.52 6.06 -0.98
C ASP A 84 -13.50 6.95 0.27
N THR A 85 -12.32 7.44 0.65
CA THR A 85 -12.16 8.29 1.85
C THR A 85 -12.80 9.67 1.72
N ALA A 86 -13.22 10.08 0.51
CA ALA A 86 -13.99 11.28 0.26
C ALA A 86 -15.51 11.00 0.22
N GLY A 87 -15.93 9.76 0.49
CA GLY A 87 -17.32 9.32 0.45
C GLY A 87 -17.86 9.07 -0.96
N LYS A 88 -17.00 9.08 -1.99
CA LYS A 88 -17.45 8.86 -3.37
C LYS A 88 -17.63 7.37 -3.64
N HIS A 89 -18.81 7.00 -4.14
CA HIS A 89 -19.15 5.63 -4.48
C HIS A 89 -18.36 5.13 -5.69
N PHE A 90 -17.87 3.90 -5.62
CA PHE A 90 -17.28 3.19 -6.75
C PHE A 90 -17.38 1.68 -6.59
N SER A 91 -17.25 0.94 -7.70
CA SER A 91 -17.30 -0.51 -7.74
C SER A 91 -16.03 -1.10 -8.32
N GLY A 92 -15.72 -2.35 -7.97
CA GLY A 92 -14.56 -3.03 -8.51
C GLY A 92 -13.25 -2.77 -7.76
N PRO A 93 -12.13 -3.21 -8.34
CA PRO A 93 -10.81 -3.08 -7.74
C PRO A 93 -10.19 -1.68 -7.94
N PHE A 94 -10.73 -0.86 -8.84
CA PHE A 94 -10.16 0.42 -9.26
C PHE A 94 -10.99 1.61 -8.78
N ASN A 95 -10.34 2.60 -8.17
CA ASN A 95 -10.89 3.92 -7.88
C ASN A 95 -10.07 4.99 -8.62
N ILE A 96 -10.65 5.57 -9.66
CA ILE A 96 -10.02 6.62 -10.48
C ILE A 96 -9.90 7.96 -9.74
N ASN A 97 -10.71 8.19 -8.70
CA ASN A 97 -10.65 9.46 -7.95
C ASN A 97 -9.39 9.54 -7.09
N GLY A 98 -8.86 8.39 -6.67
CA GLY A 98 -7.56 8.28 -6.02
C GLY A 98 -7.30 9.22 -4.85
N PRO A 99 -8.24 9.49 -3.92
CA PRO A 99 -7.93 10.32 -2.77
C PRO A 99 -6.83 9.66 -1.94
N SER A 100 -5.86 10.45 -1.50
CA SER A 100 -4.69 10.00 -0.74
C SER A 100 -4.37 10.90 0.46
N ASP A 101 -5.16 11.95 0.68
CA ASP A 101 -4.99 12.96 1.72
C ASP A 101 -5.47 12.47 3.10
N VAL A 102 -6.50 11.64 3.13
CA VAL A 102 -7.09 11.11 4.37
C VAL A 102 -6.46 9.77 4.79
N ALA A 103 -6.33 8.83 3.86
CA ALA A 103 -5.70 7.53 4.09
C ALA A 103 -5.22 6.94 2.77
N VAL A 104 -4.09 6.23 2.81
CA VAL A 104 -3.47 5.63 1.64
C VAL A 104 -2.64 4.40 2.03
N LEU A 105 -2.45 3.48 1.10
CA LEU A 105 -1.59 2.32 1.29
C LEU A 105 -0.23 2.54 0.62
N HIS A 106 0.83 2.64 1.42
CA HIS A 106 2.20 2.63 0.92
C HIS A 106 2.56 1.22 0.42
N HIS A 107 2.69 1.06 -0.90
CA HIS A 107 2.94 -0.22 -1.53
C HIS A 107 4.38 -0.33 -2.06
N TYR A 108 5.20 -1.12 -1.35
CA TYR A 108 6.61 -1.37 -1.65
C TYR A 108 6.78 -2.58 -2.57
N TYR A 109 6.38 -2.41 -3.83
CA TYR A 109 6.36 -3.51 -4.80
C TYR A 109 7.76 -3.85 -5.36
N TRP A 110 8.54 -2.83 -5.72
CA TRP A 110 9.80 -2.98 -6.45
C TRP A 110 10.95 -3.41 -5.55
N LYS A 111 11.16 -2.71 -4.43
CA LYS A 111 12.29 -2.92 -3.50
C LYS A 111 13.64 -2.96 -4.24
N SER A 112 14.69 -3.57 -3.64
CA SER A 112 16.00 -3.64 -4.29
C SER A 112 16.06 -4.67 -5.41
N GLN A 113 17.07 -4.57 -6.28
CA GLN A 113 17.28 -5.52 -7.38
C GLN A 113 17.49 -6.94 -6.87
N ALA A 114 18.29 -7.10 -5.81
CA ALA A 114 18.49 -8.39 -5.16
C ALA A 114 17.18 -8.97 -4.59
N GLU A 115 16.37 -8.15 -3.91
CA GLU A 115 15.07 -8.57 -3.38
C GLU A 115 14.08 -8.91 -4.51
N TRP A 116 14.13 -8.19 -5.62
CA TRP A 116 13.33 -8.46 -6.80
C TRP A 116 13.67 -9.81 -7.43
N ALA A 117 14.96 -10.08 -7.63
CA ALA A 117 15.43 -11.37 -8.14
C ALA A 117 14.94 -12.53 -7.24
N GLN A 118 15.04 -12.38 -5.92
CA GLN A 118 14.54 -13.36 -4.96
C GLN A 118 13.02 -13.55 -5.03
N LYS A 119 12.26 -12.44 -5.13
CA LYS A 119 10.80 -12.47 -5.29
C LYS A 119 10.39 -13.27 -6.52
N PHE A 120 11.11 -13.16 -7.63
CA PHE A 120 10.81 -13.89 -8.88
C PHE A 120 11.30 -15.33 -8.87
N ALA A 121 12.35 -15.64 -8.10
CA ALA A 121 12.78 -17.01 -7.85
C ALA A 121 11.81 -17.81 -6.96
N THR A 122 10.93 -17.11 -6.23
CA THR A 122 9.95 -17.73 -5.34
C THR A 122 8.58 -17.83 -6.03
N PRO A 123 7.84 -18.95 -5.87
CA PRO A 123 6.45 -19.04 -6.30
C PRO A 123 5.56 -17.97 -5.69
N ARG A 124 4.40 -17.70 -6.30
CA ARG A 124 3.40 -16.84 -5.67
C ARG A 124 2.64 -17.61 -4.59
N ASN A 125 2.28 -16.91 -3.53
CA ASN A 125 1.59 -17.52 -2.39
C ASN A 125 0.12 -17.86 -2.69
N ASP A 126 -0.48 -17.22 -3.69
CA ASP A 126 -1.89 -17.38 -4.06
C ASP A 126 -2.15 -18.61 -4.94
N ASN A 127 -1.20 -18.96 -5.82
CA ASN A 127 -1.39 -20.04 -6.79
C ASN A 127 -0.21 -21.01 -6.92
N GLY A 128 0.88 -20.82 -6.17
CA GLY A 128 2.06 -21.70 -6.23
C GLY A 128 2.82 -21.65 -7.55
N VAL A 129 2.45 -20.77 -8.48
CA VAL A 129 3.11 -20.63 -9.77
C VAL A 129 4.26 -19.64 -9.66
N LEU A 130 5.41 -19.98 -10.27
CA LEU A 130 6.51 -19.03 -10.40
C LEU A 130 6.04 -17.76 -11.10
N ARG A 131 6.54 -16.61 -10.62
CA ARG A 131 6.21 -15.33 -11.24
C ARG A 131 6.78 -15.34 -12.65
N GLN A 132 5.92 -15.53 -13.65
CA GLN A 132 6.32 -15.47 -15.06
C GLN A 132 7.05 -14.15 -15.33
N LYS A 133 8.08 -14.18 -16.19
CA LYS A 133 8.88 -13.02 -16.64
C LYS A 133 8.06 -12.00 -17.46
N ARG A 134 6.78 -11.77 -17.14
CA ARG A 134 5.95 -10.75 -17.79
C ARG A 134 6.54 -9.34 -17.58
N PHE A 135 7.39 -9.18 -16.57
CA PHE A 135 8.29 -8.05 -16.37
C PHE A 135 9.74 -8.57 -16.34
N PRO A 136 10.35 -8.84 -17.51
CA PRO A 136 11.68 -9.45 -17.57
C PRO A 136 12.79 -8.50 -17.12
N PHE A 137 12.48 -7.21 -17.01
CA PHE A 137 13.42 -6.18 -16.60
C PHE A 137 13.12 -5.72 -15.18
N TYR A 138 14.14 -5.79 -14.32
CA TYR A 138 14.18 -4.94 -13.15
C TYR A 138 14.08 -3.49 -13.63
N PRO A 139 13.20 -2.68 -13.06
CA PRO A 139 12.95 -1.38 -13.63
C PRO A 139 14.20 -0.49 -13.44
N THR A 140 14.49 0.33 -14.44
CA THR A 140 15.71 1.15 -14.54
C THR A 140 15.63 2.37 -13.60
N GLU A 141 16.60 3.30 -13.65
CA GLU A 141 16.59 4.54 -12.86
C GLU A 141 15.25 5.30 -12.89
N SER A 142 14.48 5.20 -13.98
CA SER A 142 13.13 5.80 -14.10
C SER A 142 12.09 5.25 -13.11
N SER A 143 12.42 4.20 -12.36
CA SER A 143 11.55 3.56 -11.36
C SER A 143 12.03 3.72 -9.93
N ALA A 144 13.03 4.59 -9.70
CA ALA A 144 13.42 4.96 -8.35
C ALA A 144 12.26 5.59 -7.57
N GLY A 145 11.28 6.17 -8.29
CA GLY A 145 10.22 7.04 -7.76
C GLY A 145 10.60 8.50 -7.98
N GLN A 146 9.62 9.34 -8.28
CA GLN A 146 9.83 10.76 -8.57
C GLN A 146 9.66 11.67 -7.35
N VAL A 147 8.88 11.24 -6.35
CA VAL A 147 8.50 12.08 -5.21
C VAL A 147 9.07 11.52 -3.92
N LEU A 148 9.87 12.33 -3.21
CA LEU A 148 10.33 12.00 -1.86
C LEU A 148 9.14 12.05 -0.90
N ASP A 149 8.86 10.93 -0.24
CA ASP A 149 7.80 10.72 0.73
C ASP A 149 8.34 9.92 1.91
N THR A 150 8.64 10.61 3.01
CA THR A 150 9.15 10.02 4.25
C THR A 150 8.02 9.70 5.25
N SER A 151 6.76 9.93 4.88
CA SER A 151 5.63 9.89 5.82
C SER A 151 5.51 8.53 6.54
N ALA A 152 5.75 7.44 5.82
CA ALA A 152 5.74 6.08 6.37
C ALA A 152 6.84 5.86 7.42
N TRP A 153 8.02 6.42 7.18
CA TRP A 153 9.16 6.32 8.11
C TRP A 153 8.93 7.15 9.35
N GLU A 154 8.51 8.39 9.17
CA GLU A 154 8.21 9.31 10.27
C GLU A 154 7.08 8.77 11.16
N PHE A 155 6.03 8.21 10.54
CA PHE A 155 4.96 7.55 11.28
C PHE A 155 5.48 6.35 12.09
N LEU A 156 6.30 5.47 11.49
CA LEU A 156 6.84 4.31 12.19
C LEU A 156 7.69 4.71 13.39
N LYS A 157 8.58 5.69 13.22
CA LYS A 157 9.40 6.24 14.30
C LYS A 157 8.55 6.81 15.44
N LYS A 158 7.52 7.58 15.10
CA LYS A 158 6.59 8.14 16.09
C LYS A 158 5.83 7.04 16.85
N ALA A 159 5.31 6.05 16.13
CA ALA A 159 4.52 4.96 16.72
C ALA A 159 5.38 3.97 17.51
N VAL A 160 6.64 3.79 17.11
CA VAL A 160 7.57 2.80 17.69
C VAL A 160 8.97 3.44 17.83
N PRO A 161 9.20 4.28 18.87
CA PRO A 161 10.41 5.11 18.99
C PRO A 161 11.75 4.39 18.96
N LYS A 162 11.80 3.09 19.27
CA LYS A 162 13.03 2.28 19.16
C LYS A 162 13.62 2.26 17.74
N TYR A 163 12.82 2.54 16.70
CA TYR A 163 13.31 2.62 15.33
C TYR A 163 14.12 3.92 15.05
N ASN A 164 14.13 4.89 15.96
CA ASN A 164 14.96 6.09 15.83
C ASN A 164 16.46 5.77 15.73
N ILE A 165 16.91 4.63 16.29
CA ILE A 165 18.31 4.16 16.22
C ILE A 165 18.87 4.08 14.80
N TYR A 166 18.00 3.97 13.79
CA TYR A 166 18.43 3.86 12.41
C TYR A 166 18.77 5.22 11.80
N ASP A 167 18.30 6.35 12.36
CA ASP A 167 18.61 7.71 11.87
C ASP A 167 19.98 8.21 12.31
N ASP A 168 20.49 7.69 13.42
CA ASP A 168 21.86 7.96 13.86
C ASP A 168 22.82 7.25 12.90
N HIS A 169 23.56 8.03 12.11
CA HIS A 169 24.39 7.64 10.95
C HIS A 169 25.55 6.64 11.23
N VAL A 170 25.51 5.86 12.30
CA VAL A 170 26.61 4.98 12.74
C VAL A 170 26.73 3.69 11.91
N PHE A 171 25.75 3.38 11.04
CA PHE A 171 25.75 2.12 10.26
C PHE A 171 26.11 2.28 8.77
N ALA A 172 26.61 3.44 8.34
CA ALA A 172 26.86 3.76 6.93
C ALA A 172 28.27 3.36 6.41
N THR A 173 28.91 2.35 6.98
CA THR A 173 30.16 1.79 6.43
C THR A 173 30.14 0.27 6.51
N TRP A 174 29.60 -0.38 5.47
CA TRP A 174 29.90 -1.77 5.10
C TRP A 174 29.81 -1.91 3.59
#